data_AF-A0AB34DFG7-F1
#
_entry.id   AF-A0AB34DFG7-F1
#
_cell.length_a   1.000
_cell.length_b   1.000
_cell.length_c   1.000
_cell.angle_alpha   90.00
_cell.angle_beta   90.00
_cell.angle_gamma   90.00
#
_symmetry.space_group_name_H-M   'P 1'
#
loop_
_entity.id
_entity.type
_entity.pdbx_description
1 polymer ?
#
loop_
_entity_poly.entity_id
_entity_poly.type
_entity_poly.pdbx_seq_one_letter_code
_entity_poly.pdbx_strand_id
1 'polypeptide(L)'
;MNTMTFEKLQYNELKDIVKSYCVSGLGKELLNKLEPSTSLKVVRNRLNETTEARAILDAEGHVPFFGISNIASTIQKLEKGMILDPEELVSVSDFLRGCRKIKKFMLDKEFFAPVLASYANSMTEYKSIEEEINFSIKGNSIDVAASKELKRIRNNIDSVDGKIKERLTKFLNSSANKKFIQEFFISKKDDRYTIPIKSSYKNQVAGSIIEASAKGSTVFIEPHTVTKLNAELAGLKAEEAVEEYQILATLSGMVLENIYSIKINMELISQYDMVFAKAKFSKSIDGIEPKLNDHGYIHLVNCKHPLLTGQVVPLHFKIGQEYRSLIITGPNAGGKTIVLKTIGLLTLATMSGLHIAGDKGTEIAIFENVFVDIGDNQSIENALSTFSSHMKNLSEIMRMSNNNTLLLFDEIGSGTEPNEGAALAISILEELYFAGCITVASTHYGEIKRFSEMHDDFMNAAMQFNSETLEPLYKLVIGKSGESNALWIANKMSVKEHVLKRAKEYMGNKEYALEKVNESKIRKPKFVQEKRESHYEYKIGDRVNLLDHDDFGIIYKEKDNFYNVVVYYNGEFVEVNVKRITLEVAAKELYPEGYDLNTLFVDYKERKMQHDIERGSKKALRKIQKEIRKNRG
;
A
#
# COMPACT_ATOMS: atom_id res chain seq x y z
N MET A 1 12.76 -21.57 -0.27
CA MET A 1 11.59 -20.66 -0.34
C MET A 1 12.03 -19.32 -0.91
N ASN A 2 11.19 -18.65 -1.71
CA ASN A 2 11.50 -17.32 -2.26
C ASN A 2 10.83 -16.21 -1.45
N THR A 3 11.37 -14.99 -1.50
CA THR A 3 10.84 -13.81 -0.78
C THR A 3 9.38 -13.52 -1.16
N MET A 4 9.03 -13.76 -2.42
CA MET A 4 7.68 -13.60 -2.95
C MET A 4 6.65 -14.46 -2.19
N THR A 5 7.03 -15.66 -1.76
CA THR A 5 6.14 -16.52 -0.97
C THR A 5 5.76 -15.88 0.36
N PHE A 6 6.72 -15.26 1.06
CA PHE A 6 6.45 -14.59 2.34
C PHE A 6 5.58 -13.34 2.16
N GLU A 7 5.76 -12.61 1.06
CA GLU A 7 4.93 -11.44 0.73
C GLU A 7 3.50 -11.85 0.39
N LYS A 8 3.32 -12.80 -0.53
CA LYS A 8 1.99 -13.24 -1.01
C LYS A 8 1.17 -13.92 0.09
N LEU A 9 1.82 -14.67 1.00
CA LEU A 9 1.18 -15.27 2.17
C LEU A 9 1.11 -14.34 3.38
N GLN A 10 1.64 -13.11 3.29
CA GLN A 10 1.61 -12.12 4.36
C GLN A 10 2.28 -12.62 5.66
N TYR A 11 3.35 -13.40 5.53
CA TYR A 11 4.06 -14.01 6.65
C TYR A 11 4.74 -12.95 7.55
N ASN A 12 5.21 -11.85 6.96
CA ASN A 12 5.79 -10.75 7.73
C ASN A 12 4.76 -10.05 8.64
N GLU A 13 3.51 -9.91 8.19
CA GLU A 13 2.42 -9.35 9.01
C GLU A 13 2.14 -10.24 10.23
N LEU A 14 2.15 -11.57 10.04
CA LEU A 14 2.05 -12.50 11.17
C LEU A 14 3.23 -12.33 12.15
N LYS A 15 4.45 -12.18 11.64
CA LYS A 15 5.62 -11.92 12.51
C LYS A 15 5.46 -10.60 13.27
N ASP A 16 4.90 -9.57 12.66
CA ASP A 16 4.67 -8.27 13.32
C ASP A 16 3.63 -8.37 14.44
N ILE A 17 2.57 -9.17 14.25
CA ILE A 17 1.63 -9.50 15.32
C ILE A 17 2.36 -10.18 16.48
N VAL A 18 3.19 -11.19 16.22
CA VAL A 18 3.94 -11.90 17.28
C VAL A 18 4.94 -10.96 17.97
N LYS A 19 5.64 -10.09 17.24
CA LYS A 19 6.57 -9.09 17.80
C LYS A 19 5.92 -8.12 18.77
N SER A 20 4.62 -7.83 18.60
CA SER A 20 3.88 -6.96 19.52
C SER A 20 3.81 -7.53 20.94
N TYR A 21 4.00 -8.85 21.11
CA TYR A 21 4.01 -9.52 22.42
C TYR A 21 5.39 -9.59 23.10
N CYS A 22 6.48 -9.21 22.40
CA CYS A 22 7.82 -9.13 22.99
C CYS A 22 7.93 -7.97 23.98
N VAL A 23 8.63 -8.22 25.08
CA VAL A 23 8.90 -7.22 26.12
C VAL A 23 10.17 -6.44 25.80
N SER A 24 11.19 -7.10 25.26
CA SER A 24 12.51 -6.50 25.00
C SER A 24 12.71 -6.18 23.51
N GLY A 25 13.65 -5.27 23.23
CA GLY A 25 14.13 -5.04 21.86
C GLY A 25 14.87 -6.27 21.29
N LEU A 26 15.54 -7.05 22.14
CA LEU A 26 16.32 -8.22 21.74
C LEU A 26 15.42 -9.30 21.12
N GLY A 27 14.30 -9.64 21.76
CA GLY A 27 13.35 -10.63 21.24
C GLY A 27 12.73 -10.21 19.91
N LYS A 28 12.47 -8.90 19.71
CA LYS A 28 11.96 -8.36 18.43
C LYS A 28 12.98 -8.53 17.30
N GLU A 29 14.26 -8.29 17.56
CA GLU A 29 15.33 -8.52 16.58
C GLU A 29 15.48 -10.00 16.22
N LEU A 30 15.34 -10.89 17.20
CA LEU A 30 15.40 -12.33 16.95
C LEU A 30 14.19 -12.82 16.14
N LEU A 31 12.98 -12.33 16.44
CA LEU A 31 11.79 -12.59 15.62
C LEU A 31 11.95 -12.03 14.21
N ASN A 32 12.58 -10.87 14.01
CA ASN A 32 12.87 -10.34 12.67
C ASN A 32 13.68 -11.34 11.83
N LYS A 33 14.66 -12.02 12.44
CA LYS A 33 15.51 -13.03 11.79
C LYS A 33 14.87 -14.42 11.72
N LEU A 34 13.72 -14.64 12.36
CA LEU A 34 13.05 -15.94 12.37
C LEU A 34 12.53 -16.30 10.97
N GLU A 35 13.04 -17.39 10.43
CA GLU A 35 12.59 -18.01 9.19
C GLU A 35 12.03 -19.42 9.43
N PRO A 36 11.06 -19.85 8.60
CA PRO A 36 10.57 -21.22 8.58
C PRO A 36 11.73 -22.22 8.40
N SER A 37 11.78 -23.26 9.24
CA SER A 37 12.79 -24.30 9.11
C SER A 37 12.24 -25.50 8.35
N THR A 38 13.05 -26.06 7.45
CA THR A 38 12.75 -27.30 6.71
C THR A 38 13.10 -28.56 7.51
N SER A 39 13.73 -28.43 8.68
CA SER A 39 14.11 -29.57 9.52
C SER A 39 13.00 -29.90 10.52
N LEU A 40 12.38 -31.08 10.37
CA LEU A 40 11.34 -31.59 11.28
C LEU A 40 11.78 -31.52 12.76
N LYS A 41 13.04 -31.85 13.05
CA LYS A 41 13.60 -31.80 14.41
C LYS A 41 13.64 -30.38 14.97
N VAL A 42 14.08 -29.41 14.16
CA VAL A 42 14.13 -27.99 14.58
C VAL A 42 12.73 -27.45 14.82
N VAL A 43 11.79 -27.75 13.93
CA VAL A 43 10.40 -27.31 14.07
C VAL A 43 9.76 -27.90 15.32
N ARG A 44 9.92 -29.20 15.56
CA ARG A 44 9.44 -29.88 16.77
C ARG A 44 9.99 -29.23 18.04
N ASN A 45 11.28 -28.94 18.09
CA ASN A 45 11.88 -28.27 19.24
C ASN A 45 11.28 -26.86 19.46
N ARG A 46 11.13 -26.05 18.40
CA ARG A 46 10.54 -24.71 18.48
C ARG A 46 9.06 -24.72 18.92
N LEU A 47 8.30 -25.72 18.49
CA LEU A 47 6.92 -25.91 18.96
C LEU A 47 6.89 -26.32 20.43
N ASN A 48 7.77 -27.25 20.85
CA ASN A 48 7.86 -27.66 22.25
C ASN A 48 8.24 -26.48 23.16
N GLU A 49 9.19 -25.63 22.76
CA GLU A 49 9.50 -24.37 23.47
C GLU A 49 8.24 -23.51 23.67
N THR A 50 7.44 -23.37 22.62
CA THR A 50 6.19 -22.58 22.66
C THR A 50 5.14 -23.23 23.55
N THR A 51 5.03 -24.56 23.53
CA THR A 51 4.13 -25.35 24.37
C THR A 51 4.51 -25.23 25.86
N GLU A 52 5.79 -25.38 26.20
CA GLU A 52 6.28 -25.20 27.57
C GLU A 52 6.07 -23.77 28.07
N ALA A 53 6.40 -22.76 27.26
CA ALA A 53 6.17 -21.37 27.63
C ALA A 53 4.67 -21.05 27.78
N ARG A 54 3.81 -21.65 26.95
CA ARG A 54 2.36 -21.53 27.09
C ARG A 54 1.87 -22.13 28.41
N ALA A 55 2.36 -23.30 28.78
CA ALA A 55 2.05 -23.93 30.07
C ALA A 55 2.47 -23.05 31.26
N ILE A 56 3.65 -22.43 31.20
CA ILE A 56 4.12 -21.46 32.22
C ILE A 56 3.16 -20.26 32.32
N LEU A 57 2.76 -19.68 31.18
CA LEU A 57 1.85 -18.52 31.17
C LEU A 57 0.45 -18.84 31.68
N ASP A 58 0.00 -20.09 31.52
CA ASP A 58 -1.30 -20.53 32.04
C ASP A 58 -1.24 -20.82 33.55
N ALA A 59 -0.10 -21.24 34.09
CA ALA A 59 0.10 -21.47 35.52
C ALA A 59 0.36 -20.18 36.33
N GLU A 60 1.25 -19.30 35.86
CA GLU A 60 1.79 -18.17 36.65
C GLU A 60 1.27 -16.79 36.19
N GLY A 61 0.63 -16.73 35.02
CA GLY A 61 0.09 -15.50 34.42
C GLY A 61 1.14 -14.52 33.86
N HIS A 62 2.35 -14.46 34.43
CA HIS A 62 3.42 -13.56 33.98
C HIS A 62 4.82 -14.12 34.25
N VAL A 63 5.81 -13.59 33.52
CA VAL A 63 7.23 -13.95 33.64
C VAL A 63 8.03 -12.70 34.05
N PRO A 64 9.01 -12.81 34.96
CA PRO A 64 9.71 -11.65 35.52
C PRO A 64 10.77 -11.08 34.55
N PHE A 65 10.34 -10.50 33.43
CA PHE A 65 11.22 -9.79 32.49
C PHE A 65 11.68 -8.39 32.99
N PHE A 66 11.51 -8.09 34.28
CA PHE A 66 11.81 -6.78 34.86
C PHE A 66 13.32 -6.47 34.84
N GLY A 67 13.69 -5.30 34.31
CA GLY A 67 15.07 -4.83 34.24
C GLY A 67 15.86 -5.36 33.04
N ILE A 68 15.21 -6.09 32.12
CA ILE A 68 15.85 -6.57 30.89
C ILE A 68 15.77 -5.46 29.84
N SER A 69 16.75 -4.58 29.87
CA SER A 69 17.01 -3.57 28.84
C SER A 69 17.87 -4.16 27.72
N ASN A 70 17.79 -3.56 26.54
CA ASN A 70 18.74 -3.88 25.48
C ASN A 70 20.08 -3.17 25.76
N ILE A 71 21.07 -3.91 26.23
CA ILE A 71 22.42 -3.42 26.51
C ILE A 71 23.41 -3.61 25.34
N ALA A 72 22.94 -3.96 24.13
CA ALA A 72 23.82 -4.27 23.00
C ALA A 72 24.74 -3.10 22.61
N SER A 73 24.23 -1.87 22.62
CA SER A 73 25.04 -0.67 22.35
C SER A 73 26.11 -0.44 23.41
N THR A 74 25.77 -0.65 24.69
CA THR A 74 26.67 -0.56 25.84
C THR A 74 27.79 -1.59 25.75
N ILE A 75 27.46 -2.84 25.43
CA ILE A 75 28.44 -3.91 25.22
C ILE A 75 29.35 -3.60 24.02
N GLN A 76 28.82 -3.08 22.91
CA GLN A 76 29.64 -2.67 21.77
C GLN A 76 30.60 -1.52 22.08
N LYS A 77 30.22 -0.58 22.96
CA LYS A 77 31.11 0.50 23.42
C LYS A 77 32.28 -0.07 24.23
N LEU A 78 32.01 -0.97 25.17
CA LEU A 78 33.04 -1.67 25.95
C LEU A 78 34.03 -2.42 25.06
N GLU A 79 33.55 -3.14 24.04
CA GLU A 79 34.42 -3.86 23.10
C GLU A 79 35.34 -2.96 22.28
N LYS A 80 34.93 -1.70 22.07
CA LYS A 80 35.75 -0.68 21.42
C LYS A 80 36.75 -0.01 22.39
N GLY A 81 36.82 -0.46 23.64
CA GLY A 81 37.69 0.09 24.67
C GLY A 81 37.18 1.39 25.31
N MET A 82 35.90 1.71 25.15
CA MET A 82 35.30 2.86 25.83
C MET A 82 34.91 2.49 27.27
N ILE A 83 34.96 3.47 28.18
CA ILE A 83 34.49 3.33 29.56
C ILE A 83 33.02 3.72 29.62
N LEU A 84 32.26 2.95 30.38
CA LEU A 84 30.84 3.18 30.58
C LEU A 84 30.60 4.29 31.61
N ASP A 85 29.57 5.09 31.34
CA ASP A 85 29.09 6.06 32.30
C ASP A 85 28.23 5.39 33.41
N PRO A 86 27.85 6.11 34.48
CA PRO A 86 27.06 5.54 35.56
C PRO A 86 25.71 4.97 35.12
N GLU A 87 25.03 5.59 34.15
CA GLU A 87 23.71 5.14 33.67
C GLU A 87 23.84 3.83 32.90
N GLU A 88 24.87 3.73 32.06
CA GLU A 88 25.20 2.52 31.30
C GLU A 88 25.56 1.35 32.24
N LEU A 89 26.35 1.58 33.27
CA LEU A 89 26.69 0.55 34.26
C LEU A 89 25.48 0.09 35.05
N VAL A 90 24.59 1.00 35.46
CA VAL A 90 23.33 0.65 36.12
C VAL A 90 22.45 -0.20 35.20
N SER A 91 22.37 0.13 33.91
CA SER A 91 21.64 -0.68 32.93
C SER A 91 22.21 -2.10 32.80
N VAL A 92 23.54 -2.25 32.81
CA VAL A 92 24.20 -3.57 32.84
C VAL A 92 23.85 -4.33 34.13
N SER A 93 23.95 -3.69 35.30
CA SER A 93 23.57 -4.29 36.58
C SER A 93 22.11 -4.77 36.60
N ASP A 94 21.18 -3.95 36.09
CA ASP A 94 19.77 -4.30 35.99
C ASP A 94 19.54 -5.50 35.06
N PHE A 95 20.23 -5.55 33.92
CA PHE A 95 20.19 -6.68 32.99
C PHE A 95 20.70 -7.98 33.64
N LEU A 96 21.86 -7.93 34.31
CA LEU A 96 22.44 -9.09 35.00
C LEU A 96 21.51 -9.60 36.12
N ARG A 97 20.92 -8.68 36.88
CA ARG A 97 19.89 -9.00 37.89
C ARG A 97 18.67 -9.66 37.26
N GLY A 98 18.23 -9.18 36.10
CA GLY A 98 17.14 -9.77 35.31
C GLY A 98 17.44 -11.21 34.90
N CYS A 99 18.66 -11.47 34.40
CA CYS A 99 19.12 -12.81 34.05
C CYS A 99 19.04 -13.78 35.24
N ARG A 100 19.55 -13.37 36.42
CA ARG A 100 19.49 -14.19 37.63
C ARG A 100 18.05 -14.51 38.04
N LYS A 101 17.15 -13.53 37.96
CA LYS A 101 15.72 -13.73 38.29
C LYS A 101 15.03 -14.70 37.32
N ILE A 102 15.27 -14.54 36.02
CA ILE A 102 14.73 -15.47 35.01
C ILE A 102 15.28 -16.87 35.22
N LYS A 103 16.60 -17.01 35.41
CA LYS A 103 17.23 -18.31 35.66
C LYS A 103 16.56 -19.04 36.82
N LYS A 104 16.45 -18.37 37.98
CA LYS A 104 15.78 -18.95 39.16
C LYS A 104 14.33 -19.34 38.85
N PHE A 105 13.58 -18.44 38.23
CA PHE A 105 12.19 -18.68 37.89
C PHE A 105 12.00 -19.91 36.98
N MET A 106 12.85 -20.08 35.95
CA MET A 106 12.74 -21.20 35.00
C MET A 106 13.15 -22.53 35.62
N LEU A 107 14.18 -22.55 36.47
CA LEU A 107 14.59 -23.76 37.20
C LEU A 107 13.47 -24.24 38.15
N ASP A 108 12.73 -23.32 38.77
CA ASP A 108 11.57 -23.67 39.60
C ASP A 108 10.42 -24.34 38.79
N LYS A 109 10.46 -24.30 37.44
CA LYS A 109 9.46 -24.88 36.53
C LYS A 109 9.96 -26.09 35.74
N GLU A 110 11.13 -26.63 36.07
CA GLU A 110 11.77 -27.75 35.35
C GLU A 110 10.83 -28.96 35.18
N PHE A 111 9.97 -29.23 36.17
CA PHE A 111 9.03 -30.36 36.12
C PHE A 111 8.12 -30.39 34.89
N PHE A 112 7.66 -29.23 34.41
CA PHE A 112 6.73 -29.13 33.29
C PHE A 112 7.23 -28.26 32.11
N ALA A 113 8.39 -27.63 32.27
CA ALA A 113 9.08 -26.88 31.22
C ALA A 113 10.59 -27.24 31.17
N PRO A 114 10.95 -28.52 30.92
CA PRO A 114 12.33 -28.98 30.99
C PRO A 114 13.25 -28.39 29.91
N VAL A 115 12.74 -28.13 28.68
CA VAL A 115 13.56 -27.52 27.63
C VAL A 115 13.89 -26.08 28.00
N LEU A 116 12.91 -25.31 28.47
CA LEU A 116 13.16 -23.95 28.94
C LEU A 116 14.07 -23.93 30.18
N ALA A 117 13.86 -24.81 31.16
CA ALA A 117 14.77 -24.93 32.30
C ALA A 117 16.22 -25.28 31.88
N SER A 118 16.40 -26.07 30.82
CA SER A 118 17.74 -26.37 30.30
C SER A 118 18.48 -25.13 29.81
N TYR A 119 17.79 -24.15 29.22
CA TYR A 119 18.38 -22.87 28.80
C TYR A 119 18.80 -22.02 30.01
N ALA A 120 18.07 -22.11 31.11
CA ALA A 120 18.43 -21.44 32.36
C ALA A 120 19.74 -21.98 32.95
N ASN A 121 20.02 -23.27 32.80
CA ASN A 121 21.28 -23.88 33.25
C ASN A 121 22.51 -23.33 32.50
N SER A 122 22.33 -22.87 31.25
CA SER A 122 23.40 -22.23 30.48
C SER A 122 23.65 -20.76 30.85
N MET A 123 22.76 -20.14 31.65
CA MET A 123 22.95 -18.76 32.11
C MET A 123 23.95 -18.67 33.25
N THR A 124 24.88 -17.72 33.12
CA THR A 124 25.85 -17.40 34.18
C THR A 124 25.34 -16.26 35.06
N GLU A 125 25.56 -16.34 36.37
CA GLU A 125 25.14 -15.33 37.33
C GLU A 125 26.32 -14.43 37.73
N TYR A 126 26.09 -13.11 37.74
CA TYR A 126 27.13 -12.11 38.00
C TYR A 126 26.79 -11.23 39.21
N LYS A 127 26.42 -11.89 40.32
CA LYS A 127 25.99 -11.21 41.54
C LYS A 127 27.04 -10.24 42.09
N SER A 128 28.33 -10.59 42.02
CA SER A 128 29.42 -9.71 42.46
C SER A 128 29.49 -8.42 41.65
N ILE A 129 29.33 -8.49 40.32
CA ILE A 129 29.31 -7.31 39.45
C ILE A 129 28.09 -6.45 39.75
N GLU A 130 26.91 -7.06 39.91
CA GLU A 130 25.68 -6.33 40.31
C GLU A 130 25.89 -5.59 41.63
N GLU A 131 26.42 -6.27 42.65
CA GLU A 131 26.63 -5.70 43.99
C GLU A 131 27.66 -4.55 43.96
N GLU A 132 28.76 -4.72 43.22
CA GLU A 132 29.81 -3.70 43.12
C GLU A 132 29.32 -2.44 42.40
N ILE A 133 28.57 -2.59 41.30
CA ILE A 133 27.95 -1.47 40.58
C ILE A 133 26.95 -0.75 41.48
N ASN A 134 26.04 -1.48 42.14
CA ASN A 134 25.00 -0.89 42.98
C ASN A 134 25.56 -0.27 44.28
N PHE A 135 26.71 -0.75 44.75
CA PHE A 135 27.44 -0.14 45.86
C PHE A 135 28.09 1.18 45.43
N SER A 136 28.74 1.17 44.27
CA SER A 136 29.53 2.29 43.76
C SER A 136 28.70 3.41 43.13
N ILE A 137 27.50 3.12 42.61
CA ILE A 137 26.67 4.09 41.89
C ILE A 137 25.29 4.21 42.55
N LYS A 138 24.88 5.45 42.84
CA LYS A 138 23.53 5.79 43.32
C LYS A 138 22.99 7.00 42.58
N GLY A 139 21.73 6.91 42.11
CA GLY A 139 21.07 7.99 41.38
C GLY A 139 21.84 8.44 40.14
N ASN A 140 22.43 7.51 39.39
CA ASN A 140 23.29 7.74 38.22
C ASN A 140 24.53 8.61 38.52
N SER A 141 25.00 8.60 39.76
CA SER A 141 26.24 9.28 40.18
C SER A 141 27.08 8.34 41.03
N ILE A 142 28.41 8.53 41.02
CA ILE A 142 29.30 7.71 41.84
C ILE A 142 29.09 8.09 43.31
N ASP A 143 28.82 7.10 44.15
CA ASP A 143 28.58 7.28 45.57
C ASP A 143 29.89 7.65 46.30
N VAL A 144 29.77 8.47 47.35
CA VAL A 144 30.93 8.87 48.17
C VAL A 144 31.65 7.66 48.78
N ALA A 145 30.93 6.57 49.05
CA ALA A 145 31.47 5.35 49.63
C ALA A 145 32.14 4.42 48.61
N ALA A 146 32.07 4.73 47.30
CA ALA A 146 32.66 3.89 46.24
C ALA A 146 34.17 3.68 46.42
N SER A 147 34.89 4.69 46.92
CA SER A 147 36.29 4.52 47.33
C SER A 147 36.64 5.38 48.55
N LYS A 148 37.67 4.95 49.29
CA LYS A 148 38.19 5.73 50.44
C LYS A 148 38.80 7.06 49.99
N GLU A 149 39.40 7.08 48.80
CA GLU A 149 40.05 8.26 48.24
C GLU A 149 39.02 9.27 47.76
N LEU A 150 37.97 8.83 47.05
CA LEU A 150 36.85 9.70 46.64
C LEU A 150 36.17 10.33 47.85
N LYS A 151 35.95 9.54 48.91
CA LYS A 151 35.42 10.06 50.18
C LYS A 151 36.31 11.15 50.78
N ARG A 152 37.63 10.96 50.76
CA ARG A 152 38.60 11.96 51.24
C ARG A 152 38.54 13.23 50.40
N ILE A 153 38.54 13.10 49.08
CA ILE A 153 38.50 14.22 48.13
C ILE A 153 37.19 15.02 48.31
N ARG A 154 36.03 14.37 48.35
CA ARG A 154 34.73 15.03 48.54
C ARG A 154 34.61 15.75 49.89
N ASN A 155 35.10 15.14 50.97
CA ASN A 155 35.16 15.83 52.27
C ASN A 155 36.07 17.08 52.23
N ASN A 156 37.19 17.02 51.49
CA ASN A 156 38.08 18.15 51.32
C ASN A 156 37.41 19.26 50.48
N ILE A 157 36.70 18.88 49.42
CA ILE A 157 35.89 19.80 48.60
C ILE A 157 34.89 20.52 49.49
N ASP A 158 34.08 19.81 50.27
CA ASP A 158 33.07 20.39 51.15
C ASP A 158 33.68 21.34 52.20
N SER A 159 34.84 20.96 52.75
CA SER A 159 35.61 21.80 53.69
C SER A 159 36.13 23.09 53.04
N VAL A 160 36.74 23.00 51.85
CA VAL A 160 37.26 24.16 51.12
C VAL A 160 36.11 25.07 50.66
N ASP A 161 35.04 24.49 50.15
CA ASP A 161 33.81 25.18 49.76
C ASP A 161 33.20 25.97 50.92
N GLY A 162 33.10 25.33 52.10
CA GLY A 162 32.67 25.97 53.34
C GLY A 162 33.54 27.16 53.73
N LYS A 163 34.87 27.01 53.66
CA LYS A 163 35.83 28.11 53.95
C LYS A 163 35.70 29.27 52.97
N ILE A 164 35.47 28.99 51.69
CA ILE A 164 35.25 30.02 50.66
C ILE A 164 33.98 30.80 50.98
N LYS A 165 32.86 30.09 51.20
CA LYS A 165 31.57 30.69 51.55
C LYS A 165 31.69 31.55 52.81
N GLU A 166 32.34 31.06 53.86
CA GLU A 166 32.55 31.83 55.09
C GLU A 166 33.32 33.14 54.85
N ARG A 167 34.41 33.09 54.05
CA ARG A 167 35.21 34.29 53.71
C ARG A 167 34.44 35.28 52.85
N LEU A 168 33.66 34.80 51.88
CA LEU A 168 32.84 35.66 51.04
C LEU A 168 31.66 36.25 51.80
N THR A 169 31.03 35.52 52.72
CA THR A 169 30.00 36.06 53.61
C THR A 169 30.56 37.14 54.52
N LYS A 170 31.77 36.96 55.08
CA LYS A 170 32.47 38.02 55.82
C LYS A 170 32.76 39.24 54.94
N PHE A 171 33.14 39.02 53.67
CA PHE A 171 33.36 40.10 52.71
C PHE A 171 32.06 40.87 52.41
N LEU A 172 30.95 40.17 52.18
CA LEU A 172 29.62 40.74 51.90
C LEU A 172 29.08 41.55 53.09
N ASN A 173 29.30 41.08 54.32
CA ASN A 173 28.77 41.69 55.54
C ASN A 173 29.64 42.85 56.07
N SER A 174 30.86 43.00 55.58
CA SER A 174 31.75 44.11 55.97
C SER A 174 31.17 45.47 55.55
N SER A 175 31.01 46.38 56.51
CA SER A 175 30.50 47.73 56.29
C SER A 175 31.31 48.53 55.27
N ALA A 176 32.63 48.29 55.20
CA ALA A 176 33.53 48.94 54.24
C ALA A 176 33.27 48.52 52.78
N ASN A 177 32.78 47.29 52.57
CA ASN A 177 32.62 46.70 51.24
C ASN A 177 31.22 46.91 50.64
N LYS A 178 30.20 47.19 51.47
CA LYS A 178 28.80 47.37 51.03
C LYS A 178 28.62 48.38 49.90
N LYS A 179 29.44 49.44 49.86
CA LYS A 179 29.38 50.47 48.81
C LYS A 179 29.77 49.96 47.42
N PHE A 180 30.65 48.94 47.35
CA PHE A 180 31.16 48.36 46.12
C PHE A 180 30.23 47.30 45.53
N ILE A 181 29.47 46.63 46.38
CA ILE A 181 28.64 45.48 46.00
C ILE A 181 27.40 45.96 45.23
N GLN A 182 27.08 45.25 44.14
CA GLN A 182 25.86 45.49 43.37
C GLN A 182 24.68 44.69 43.95
N GLU A 183 24.89 43.40 44.24
CA GLU A 183 23.89 42.48 44.78
C GLU A 183 24.50 41.62 45.90
N PHE A 184 23.77 41.40 47.00
CA PHE A 184 24.30 40.77 48.21
C PHE A 184 24.14 39.25 48.21
N PHE A 185 24.74 38.57 47.24
CA PHE A 185 24.80 37.10 47.20
C PHE A 185 26.17 36.63 46.69
N ILE A 186 26.50 35.38 47.00
CA ILE A 186 27.68 34.70 46.45
C ILE A 186 27.28 34.08 45.11
N SER A 187 28.01 34.43 44.05
CA SER A 187 27.80 33.89 42.70
C SER A 187 28.89 32.86 42.38
N LYS A 188 28.59 31.91 41.48
CA LYS A 188 29.59 31.00 40.91
C LYS A 188 29.70 31.28 39.40
N LYS A 189 30.86 31.73 38.93
CA LYS A 189 31.13 32.05 37.51
C LYS A 189 32.37 31.29 37.06
N ASP A 190 32.27 30.58 35.94
CA ASP A 190 33.34 29.71 35.43
C ASP A 190 33.89 28.77 36.53
N ASP A 191 32.97 28.12 37.25
CA ASP A 191 33.23 27.30 38.44
C ASP A 191 33.99 27.95 39.62
N ARG A 192 34.21 29.27 39.58
CA ARG A 192 34.83 30.05 40.65
C ARG A 192 33.80 30.82 41.45
N TYR A 193 33.98 30.84 42.77
CA TYR A 193 33.15 31.69 43.63
C TYR A 193 33.54 33.16 43.49
N THR A 194 32.54 34.00 43.22
CA THR A 194 32.67 35.43 42.90
C THR A 194 31.62 36.24 43.63
N ILE A 195 31.84 37.56 43.69
CA ILE A 195 30.89 38.54 44.21
C ILE A 195 30.55 39.54 43.09
N PRO A 196 29.26 39.89 42.90
CA PRO A 196 28.86 40.92 41.95
C PRO A 196 29.19 42.32 42.49
N ILE A 197 30.13 42.99 41.83
CA ILE A 197 30.62 44.33 42.15
C ILE A 197 30.13 45.32 41.07
N LYS A 198 29.79 46.54 41.50
CA LYS A 198 29.47 47.65 40.59
C LYS A 198 30.63 47.91 39.64
N SER A 199 30.36 47.99 38.34
CA SER A 199 31.40 48.18 37.32
C SER A 199 32.25 49.46 37.54
N SER A 200 31.66 50.50 38.15
CA SER A 200 32.35 51.73 38.54
C SER A 200 33.40 51.55 39.64
N TYR A 201 33.30 50.50 40.44
CA TYR A 201 34.21 50.20 41.56
C TYR A 201 35.13 49.00 41.31
N LYS A 202 35.18 48.49 40.07
CA LYS A 202 35.93 47.28 39.70
C LYS A 202 37.43 47.32 40.03
N ASN A 203 38.05 48.50 39.98
CA ASN A 203 39.47 48.69 40.29
C ASN A 203 39.74 48.94 41.78
N GLN A 204 38.69 49.10 42.61
CA GLN A 204 38.82 49.37 44.05
C GLN A 204 38.68 48.11 44.91
N VAL A 205 38.16 47.02 44.33
CA VAL A 205 38.09 45.71 44.99
C VAL A 205 39.29 44.88 44.57
N ALA A 206 40.10 44.48 45.54
CA ALA A 206 41.31 43.69 45.29
C ALA A 206 40.93 42.24 44.90
N GLY A 207 41.06 41.92 43.62
CA GLY A 207 40.70 40.61 43.06
C GLY A 207 40.76 40.59 41.53
N SER A 208 40.40 39.45 40.96
CA SER A 208 40.37 39.24 39.51
C SER A 208 38.94 39.30 38.99
N ILE A 209 38.71 40.00 37.87
CA ILE A 209 37.42 40.00 37.18
C ILE A 209 37.30 38.68 36.42
N ILE A 210 36.27 37.88 36.74
CA ILE A 210 35.99 36.60 36.08
C ILE A 210 35.05 36.79 34.90
N GLU A 211 33.98 37.58 35.11
CA GLU A 211 32.95 37.79 34.09
C GLU A 211 32.35 39.20 34.23
N ALA A 212 31.85 39.77 33.14
CA ALA A 212 31.07 41.00 33.14
C ALA A 212 29.64 40.72 32.68
N SER A 213 28.66 41.36 33.32
CA SER A 213 27.26 41.27 32.91
C SER A 213 27.03 41.83 31.49
N ALA A 214 26.04 41.30 30.77
CA ALA A 214 25.70 41.73 29.41
C ALA A 214 25.37 43.23 29.29
N LYS A 215 24.81 43.84 30.35
CA LYS A 215 24.51 45.28 30.42
C LYS A 215 25.71 46.14 30.86
N GLY A 216 26.84 45.53 31.18
CA GLY A 216 28.09 46.21 31.60
C GLY A 216 28.06 46.86 32.99
N SER A 217 26.93 46.85 33.69
CA SER A 217 26.75 47.52 34.99
C SER A 217 27.35 46.75 36.17
N THR A 218 27.52 45.44 36.04
CA THR A 218 28.04 44.54 37.09
C THR A 218 29.23 43.74 36.57
N VAL A 219 30.26 43.61 37.39
CA VAL A 219 31.40 42.71 37.18
C VAL A 219 31.47 41.67 38.31
N PHE A 220 31.66 40.41 37.97
CA PHE A 220 31.84 39.33 38.94
C PHE A 220 33.32 39.21 39.27
N ILE A 221 33.69 39.59 40.49
CA ILE A 221 35.08 39.59 40.95
C ILE A 221 35.31 38.41 41.88
N GLU A 222 36.42 37.70 41.67
CA GLU A 222 37.03 36.78 42.63
C GLU A 222 37.95 37.58 43.57
N PRO A 223 37.59 37.78 44.85
CA PRO A 223 38.45 38.51 45.78
C PRO A 223 39.73 37.73 46.10
N HIS A 224 40.85 38.43 46.30
CA HIS A 224 42.13 37.81 46.68
C HIS A 224 42.05 36.95 47.95
N THR A 225 41.10 37.22 48.83
CA THR A 225 40.87 36.46 50.07
C THR A 225 40.45 35.02 49.84
N VAL A 226 39.91 34.69 48.66
CA VAL A 226 39.49 33.34 48.28
C VAL A 226 40.23 32.77 47.08
N THR A 227 41.06 33.54 46.38
CA THR A 227 41.81 33.06 45.19
C THR A 227 42.57 31.76 45.42
N LYS A 228 43.30 31.64 46.54
CA LYS A 228 44.03 30.39 46.87
C LYS A 228 43.08 29.22 47.10
N LEU A 229 41.95 29.46 47.75
CA LEU A 229 40.95 28.43 48.05
C LEU A 229 40.19 28.01 46.78
N ASN A 230 39.87 28.94 45.88
CA ASN A 230 39.29 28.61 44.57
C ASN A 230 40.25 27.76 43.72
N ALA A 231 41.55 28.06 43.75
CA ALA A 231 42.56 27.24 43.06
C ALA A 231 42.68 25.84 43.68
N GLU A 232 42.67 25.74 45.02
CA GLU A 232 42.64 24.46 45.74
C GLU A 232 41.37 23.66 45.41
N LEU A 233 40.20 24.30 45.41
CA LEU A 233 38.93 23.69 45.04
C LEU A 233 38.96 23.16 43.60
N ALA A 234 39.51 23.93 42.66
CA ALA A 234 39.67 23.50 41.27
C ALA A 234 40.59 22.27 41.15
N GLY A 235 41.69 22.24 41.93
CA GLY A 235 42.58 21.08 42.01
C GLY A 235 41.86 19.83 42.55
N LEU A 236 41.14 19.96 43.66
CA LEU A 236 40.36 18.87 44.25
C LEU A 236 39.24 18.38 43.31
N LYS A 237 38.62 19.27 42.53
CA LYS A 237 37.63 18.88 41.51
C LYS A 237 38.25 18.11 40.35
N ALA A 238 39.48 18.45 39.95
CA ALA A 238 40.22 17.67 38.97
C ALA A 238 40.61 16.29 39.54
N GLU A 239 41.05 16.21 40.80
CA GLU A 239 41.32 14.94 41.50
C GLU A 239 40.06 14.08 41.60
N GLU A 240 38.91 14.68 41.93
CA GLU A 240 37.60 14.00 41.97
C GLU A 240 37.28 13.37 40.61
N ALA A 241 37.41 14.12 39.51
CA ALA A 241 37.13 13.61 38.17
C ALA A 241 38.05 12.44 37.77
N VAL A 242 39.33 12.47 38.19
CA VAL A 242 40.27 11.37 37.93
C VAL A 242 39.89 10.12 38.72
N GLU A 243 39.56 10.27 40.00
CA GLU A 243 39.14 9.14 40.86
C GLU A 243 37.81 8.54 40.36
N GLU A 244 36.85 9.38 39.98
CA GLU A 244 35.59 8.95 39.37
C GLU A 244 35.82 8.14 38.09
N TYR A 245 36.73 8.60 37.22
CA TYR A 245 37.12 7.86 36.02
C TYR A 245 37.75 6.50 36.36
N GLN A 246 38.62 6.42 37.37
CA GLN A 246 39.23 5.16 37.78
C GLN A 246 38.18 4.14 38.27
N ILE A 247 37.23 4.59 39.08
CA ILE A 247 36.11 3.74 39.55
C ILE A 247 35.30 3.22 38.36
N LEU A 248 34.91 4.10 37.43
CA LEU A 248 34.17 3.69 36.22
C LEU A 248 34.97 2.73 35.34
N ALA A 249 36.28 2.96 35.19
CA ALA A 249 37.17 2.08 34.44
C ALA A 249 37.27 0.69 35.08
N THR A 250 37.36 0.62 36.42
CA THR A 250 37.35 -0.65 37.15
C THR A 250 36.05 -1.41 36.94
N LEU A 251 34.90 -0.76 37.14
CA LEU A 251 33.59 -1.38 36.94
C LEU A 251 33.39 -1.84 35.49
N SER A 252 33.79 -1.00 34.53
CA SER A 252 33.77 -1.32 33.10
C SER A 252 34.65 -2.53 32.77
N GLY A 253 35.84 -2.61 33.39
CA GLY A 253 36.77 -3.72 33.27
C GLY A 253 36.18 -5.04 33.76
N MET A 254 35.49 -5.04 34.92
CA MET A 254 34.82 -6.24 35.45
C MET A 254 33.77 -6.80 34.48
N VAL A 255 33.03 -5.92 33.80
CA VAL A 255 32.06 -6.32 32.76
C VAL A 255 32.79 -6.85 31.52
N LEU A 256 33.84 -6.17 31.07
CA LEU A 256 34.62 -6.54 29.89
C LEU A 256 35.29 -7.92 30.02
N GLU A 257 35.85 -8.24 31.19
CA GLU A 257 36.44 -9.54 31.50
C GLU A 257 35.45 -10.71 31.32
N ASN A 258 34.15 -10.44 31.46
CA ASN A 258 33.08 -11.43 31.41
C ASN A 258 32.19 -11.30 30.16
N ILE A 259 32.63 -10.51 29.16
CA ILE A 259 31.76 -10.06 28.07
C ILE A 259 31.19 -11.19 27.22
N TYR A 260 31.96 -12.27 27.01
CA TYR A 260 31.52 -13.43 26.22
C TYR A 260 30.30 -14.13 26.86
N SER A 261 30.40 -14.44 28.15
CA SER A 261 29.30 -15.06 28.90
C SER A 261 28.11 -14.12 29.08
N ILE A 262 28.35 -12.81 29.20
CA ILE A 262 27.27 -11.81 29.20
C ILE A 262 26.53 -11.82 27.86
N LYS A 263 27.24 -11.94 26.73
CA LYS A 263 26.61 -12.09 25.41
C LYS A 263 25.78 -13.38 25.30
N ILE A 264 26.25 -14.50 25.84
CA ILE A 264 25.45 -15.73 25.93
C ILE A 264 24.16 -15.47 26.72
N ASN A 265 24.24 -14.79 27.86
CA ASN A 265 23.04 -14.40 28.61
C ASN A 265 22.11 -13.52 27.75
N MET A 266 22.62 -12.56 26.97
CA MET A 266 21.81 -11.75 26.04
C MET A 266 21.10 -12.59 24.98
N GLU A 267 21.78 -13.57 24.39
CA GLU A 267 21.19 -14.50 23.42
C GLU A 267 20.07 -15.34 24.06
N LEU A 268 20.31 -15.90 25.25
CA LEU A 268 19.33 -16.71 25.97
C LEU A 268 18.11 -15.87 26.39
N ILE A 269 18.32 -14.64 26.84
CA ILE A 269 17.23 -13.72 27.18
C ILE A 269 16.41 -13.34 25.94
N SER A 270 17.08 -13.11 24.81
CA SER A 270 16.42 -12.88 23.52
C SER A 270 15.57 -14.09 23.10
N GLN A 271 16.10 -15.30 23.27
CA GLN A 271 15.37 -16.55 23.01
C GLN A 271 14.15 -16.67 23.92
N TYR A 272 14.29 -16.42 25.22
CA TYR A 272 13.15 -16.43 26.14
C TYR A 272 12.07 -15.43 25.73
N ASP A 273 12.44 -14.18 25.45
CA ASP A 273 11.46 -13.15 25.06
C ASP A 273 10.72 -13.52 23.76
N MET A 274 11.44 -14.06 22.76
CA MET A 274 10.81 -14.58 21.54
C MET A 274 9.85 -15.74 21.85
N VAL A 275 10.29 -16.75 22.62
CA VAL A 275 9.46 -17.92 22.93
C VAL A 275 8.22 -17.52 23.73
N PHE A 276 8.35 -16.65 24.72
CA PHE A 276 7.20 -16.15 25.47
C PHE A 276 6.28 -15.26 24.63
N ALA A 277 6.80 -14.53 23.64
CA ALA A 277 5.96 -13.82 22.68
C ALA A 277 5.14 -14.79 21.82
N LYS A 278 5.73 -15.90 21.36
CA LYS A 278 4.99 -16.98 20.66
C LYS A 278 3.91 -17.60 21.55
N ALA A 279 4.20 -17.83 22.82
CA ALA A 279 3.25 -18.37 23.78
C ALA A 279 2.10 -17.41 24.10
N LYS A 280 2.37 -16.10 24.22
CA LYS A 280 1.32 -15.07 24.37
C LYS A 280 0.45 -14.96 23.11
N PHE A 281 1.04 -15.05 21.93
CA PHE A 281 0.30 -15.14 20.67
C PHE A 281 -0.57 -16.39 20.61
N SER A 282 -0.02 -17.56 20.97
CA SER A 282 -0.81 -18.79 21.16
C SER A 282 -1.99 -18.54 22.10
N LYS A 283 -1.80 -17.79 23.19
CA LYS A 283 -2.85 -17.47 24.16
C LYS A 283 -3.93 -16.56 23.63
N SER A 284 -3.60 -15.59 22.78
CA SER A 284 -4.60 -14.69 22.22
C SER A 284 -5.47 -15.32 21.14
N ILE A 285 -5.00 -16.41 20.51
CA ILE A 285 -5.74 -17.10 19.43
C ILE A 285 -6.33 -18.46 19.84
N ASP A 286 -6.24 -18.82 21.12
CA ASP A 286 -6.50 -20.18 21.62
C ASP A 286 -5.79 -21.26 20.78
N GLY A 287 -4.52 -20.99 20.48
CA GLY A 287 -3.69 -21.79 19.59
C GLY A 287 -3.33 -23.15 20.16
N ILE A 288 -3.14 -24.11 19.26
CA ILE A 288 -2.73 -25.48 19.56
C ILE A 288 -1.39 -25.81 18.88
N GLU A 289 -0.68 -26.77 19.46
CA GLU A 289 0.46 -27.41 18.80
C GLU A 289 -0.06 -28.44 17.79
N PRO A 290 0.20 -28.27 16.47
CA PRO A 290 -0.19 -29.26 15.48
C PRO A 290 0.72 -30.49 15.55
N LYS A 291 0.19 -31.66 15.15
CA LYS A 291 1.04 -32.82 14.86
C LYS A 291 1.91 -32.53 13.65
N LEU A 292 3.11 -33.09 13.63
CA LEU A 292 4.07 -32.89 12.55
C LEU A 292 4.36 -34.19 11.80
N ASN A 293 4.50 -34.08 10.48
CA ASN A 293 5.04 -35.13 9.63
C ASN A 293 5.96 -34.56 8.54
N ASP A 294 6.56 -35.43 7.74
CA ASP A 294 7.48 -35.12 6.64
C ASP A 294 7.13 -35.87 5.33
N HIS A 295 5.93 -36.45 5.23
CA HIS A 295 5.48 -37.21 4.07
C HIS A 295 4.38 -36.50 3.25
N GLY A 296 4.17 -35.21 3.51
CA GLY A 296 3.29 -34.35 2.72
C GLY A 296 1.81 -34.38 3.13
N TYR A 297 1.46 -35.00 4.26
CA TYR A 297 0.08 -35.02 4.75
C TYR A 297 -0.27 -33.74 5.51
N ILE A 298 -1.35 -33.07 5.11
CA ILE A 298 -1.91 -31.92 5.83
C ILE A 298 -3.36 -32.24 6.18
N HIS A 299 -3.71 -32.07 7.44
CA HIS A 299 -5.06 -32.17 7.97
C HIS A 299 -5.34 -30.99 8.90
N LEU A 300 -6.22 -30.08 8.49
CA LEU A 300 -6.62 -28.91 9.27
C LEU A 300 -8.01 -29.15 9.84
N VAL A 301 -8.13 -29.08 11.17
CA VAL A 301 -9.41 -29.26 11.88
C VAL A 301 -9.85 -27.91 12.43
N ASN A 302 -10.86 -27.31 11.81
CA ASN A 302 -11.42 -26.01 12.17
C ASN A 302 -10.38 -24.88 12.34
N CYS A 303 -9.34 -24.89 11.49
CA CYS A 303 -8.27 -23.91 11.58
C CYS A 303 -8.70 -22.53 11.06
N LYS A 304 -8.19 -21.45 11.66
CA LYS A 304 -8.53 -20.08 11.25
C LYS A 304 -7.32 -19.38 10.64
N HIS A 305 -7.56 -18.51 9.67
CA HIS A 305 -6.52 -17.66 9.11
C HIS A 305 -6.07 -16.61 10.16
N PRO A 306 -4.77 -16.57 10.57
CA PRO A 306 -4.31 -15.73 11.67
C PRO A 306 -4.53 -14.22 11.50
N LEU A 307 -4.55 -13.73 10.26
CA LEU A 307 -4.71 -12.29 9.95
C LEU A 307 -6.17 -11.84 9.77
N LEU A 308 -7.13 -12.77 9.73
CA LEU A 308 -8.54 -12.39 9.58
C LEU A 308 -9.12 -11.97 10.94
N THR A 309 -9.89 -10.89 10.94
CA THR A 309 -10.54 -10.35 12.14
C THR A 309 -12.06 -10.56 12.07
N GLY A 310 -12.73 -10.55 13.23
CA GLY A 310 -14.18 -10.71 13.32
C GLY A 310 -14.65 -12.17 13.27
N GLN A 311 -15.83 -12.42 12.68
CA GLN A 311 -16.39 -13.76 12.56
C GLN A 311 -15.75 -14.50 11.38
N VAL A 312 -14.68 -15.25 11.66
CA VAL A 312 -13.96 -16.06 10.68
C VAL A 312 -14.55 -17.46 10.62
N VAL A 313 -14.96 -17.89 9.42
CA VAL A 313 -15.38 -19.28 9.18
C VAL A 313 -14.13 -20.18 9.20
N PRO A 314 -14.07 -21.18 10.10
CA PRO A 314 -12.90 -22.05 10.19
C PRO A 314 -12.79 -23.00 8.99
N LEU A 315 -11.56 -23.28 8.58
CA LEU A 315 -11.21 -24.19 7.50
C LEU A 315 -11.07 -25.62 8.02
N HIS A 316 -11.81 -26.54 7.39
CA HIS A 316 -11.62 -27.97 7.51
C HIS A 316 -11.04 -28.49 6.19
N PHE A 317 -9.86 -29.09 6.21
CA PHE A 317 -9.10 -29.41 5.00
C PHE A 317 -8.23 -30.65 5.20
N LYS A 318 -8.10 -31.49 4.16
CA LYS A 318 -7.18 -32.64 4.13
C LYS A 318 -6.52 -32.77 2.75
N ILE A 319 -5.26 -33.22 2.68
CA ILE A 319 -4.54 -33.59 1.44
C ILE A 319 -3.32 -34.47 1.77
N GLY A 320 -2.83 -35.23 0.79
CA GLY A 320 -1.56 -35.97 0.87
C GLY A 320 -1.67 -37.43 1.31
N GLN A 321 -2.89 -37.93 1.55
CA GLN A 321 -3.15 -39.34 1.88
C GLN A 321 -3.94 -40.06 0.79
N GLU A 322 -5.15 -39.59 0.47
CA GLU A 322 -6.03 -40.17 -0.56
C GLU A 322 -5.77 -39.59 -1.95
N TYR A 323 -5.32 -38.34 -2.01
CA TYR A 323 -5.05 -37.58 -3.23
C TYR A 323 -3.93 -36.57 -2.94
N ARG A 324 -3.20 -36.18 -3.99
CA ARG A 324 -2.06 -35.25 -3.89
C ARG A 324 -2.36 -33.86 -4.43
N SER A 325 -3.38 -33.76 -5.28
CA SER A 325 -3.78 -32.52 -5.93
C SER A 325 -5.23 -32.18 -5.60
N LEU A 326 -5.49 -30.97 -5.09
CA LEU A 326 -6.84 -30.46 -4.85
C LEU A 326 -7.13 -29.27 -5.77
N ILE A 327 -8.19 -29.39 -6.57
CA ILE A 327 -8.68 -28.34 -7.47
C ILE A 327 -9.92 -27.67 -6.85
N ILE A 328 -9.78 -26.40 -6.48
CA ILE A 328 -10.84 -25.58 -5.88
C ILE A 328 -11.57 -24.80 -6.99
N THR A 329 -12.87 -25.05 -7.10
CA THR A 329 -13.76 -24.42 -8.06
C THR A 329 -14.78 -23.50 -7.37
N GLY A 330 -15.38 -22.57 -8.13
CA GLY A 330 -16.43 -21.68 -7.66
C GLY A 330 -16.13 -20.18 -7.93
N PRO A 331 -17.10 -19.28 -7.69
CA PRO A 331 -16.93 -17.85 -7.94
C PRO A 331 -15.80 -17.24 -7.10
N ASN A 332 -15.15 -16.19 -7.60
CA ASN A 332 -14.01 -15.53 -6.91
C ASN A 332 -14.34 -14.99 -5.53
N ALA A 333 -15.53 -14.43 -5.36
CA ALA A 333 -16.04 -13.97 -4.06
C ALA A 333 -16.25 -15.11 -3.04
N GLY A 334 -16.09 -16.37 -3.44
CA GLY A 334 -16.28 -17.55 -2.59
C GLY A 334 -15.18 -17.82 -1.56
N GLY A 335 -14.02 -17.14 -1.65
CA GLY A 335 -12.93 -17.27 -0.67
C GLY A 335 -11.83 -18.30 -1.01
N LYS A 336 -11.68 -18.68 -2.29
CA LYS A 336 -10.65 -19.65 -2.75
C LYS A 336 -9.22 -19.19 -2.40
N THR A 337 -8.90 -17.94 -2.69
CA THR A 337 -7.60 -17.33 -2.35
C THR A 337 -7.33 -17.36 -0.84
N ILE A 338 -8.36 -17.16 -0.01
CA ILE A 338 -8.24 -17.21 1.46
C ILE A 338 -7.91 -18.63 1.91
N VAL A 339 -8.51 -19.66 1.29
CA VAL A 339 -8.16 -21.06 1.59
C VAL A 339 -6.69 -21.33 1.31
N LEU A 340 -6.20 -20.94 0.12
CA LEU A 340 -4.79 -21.08 -0.26
C LEU A 340 -3.87 -20.37 0.74
N LYS A 341 -4.16 -19.09 1.03
CA LYS A 341 -3.39 -18.31 2.01
C LYS A 341 -3.41 -18.93 3.40
N THR A 342 -4.54 -19.47 3.84
CA THR A 342 -4.67 -20.14 5.14
C THR A 342 -3.75 -21.36 5.20
N ILE A 343 -3.79 -22.24 4.20
CA ILE A 343 -2.95 -23.44 4.16
C ILE A 343 -1.47 -23.05 4.18
N GLY A 344 -1.06 -22.11 3.31
CA GLY A 344 0.32 -21.66 3.22
C GLY A 344 0.81 -20.99 4.51
N LEU A 345 0.05 -20.03 5.03
CA LEU A 345 0.44 -19.27 6.21
C LEU A 345 0.50 -20.14 7.47
N LEU A 346 -0.44 -21.07 7.66
CA LEU A 346 -0.39 -22.02 8.78
C LEU A 346 0.80 -22.97 8.68
N THR A 347 1.16 -23.39 7.46
CA THR A 347 2.36 -24.21 7.21
C THR A 347 3.62 -23.44 7.60
N LEU A 348 3.77 -22.20 7.11
CA LEU A 348 4.92 -21.35 7.46
C LEU A 348 4.98 -21.02 8.96
N ALA A 349 3.83 -20.74 9.58
CA ALA A 349 3.74 -20.47 11.01
C ALA A 349 4.22 -21.67 11.83
N THR A 350 3.75 -22.87 11.47
CA THR A 350 4.15 -24.13 12.10
C THR A 350 5.65 -24.37 11.95
N MET A 351 6.20 -24.21 10.74
CA MET A 351 7.64 -24.34 10.46
C MET A 351 8.52 -23.31 11.21
N SER A 352 7.91 -22.23 11.70
CA SER A 352 8.55 -21.23 12.56
C SER A 352 8.37 -21.49 14.06
N GLY A 353 7.67 -22.58 14.39
CA GLY A 353 7.36 -22.98 15.76
C GLY A 353 6.25 -22.16 16.41
N LEU A 354 5.34 -21.59 15.62
CA LEU A 354 4.15 -20.93 16.15
C LEU A 354 3.02 -21.96 16.32
N HIS A 355 2.32 -21.89 17.44
CA HIS A 355 1.01 -22.52 17.55
C HIS A 355 0.02 -21.86 16.62
N ILE A 356 -1.01 -22.60 16.22
CA ILE A 356 -2.02 -22.15 15.26
C ILE A 356 -3.42 -22.28 15.84
N ALA A 357 -4.33 -21.39 15.42
CA ALA A 357 -5.73 -21.48 15.81
C ALA A 357 -6.40 -22.65 15.08
N GLY A 358 -6.90 -23.62 15.82
CA GLY A 358 -7.57 -24.81 15.31
C GLY A 358 -7.81 -25.83 16.41
N ASP A 359 -8.42 -26.96 16.06
CA ASP A 359 -8.74 -28.02 17.00
C ASP A 359 -7.65 -29.11 17.04
N LYS A 360 -7.69 -29.90 18.12
CA LYS A 360 -6.87 -31.10 18.26
C LYS A 360 -7.11 -32.07 17.09
N GLY A 361 -6.05 -32.74 16.65
CA GLY A 361 -6.08 -33.61 15.47
C GLY A 361 -5.60 -32.94 14.19
N THR A 362 -5.35 -31.62 14.24
CA THR A 362 -4.63 -30.90 13.19
C THR A 362 -3.21 -31.44 13.04
N GLU A 363 -2.80 -31.66 11.79
CA GLU A 363 -1.51 -32.21 11.40
C GLU A 363 -0.97 -31.46 10.18
N ILE A 364 0.31 -31.10 10.21
CA ILE A 364 0.97 -30.31 9.17
C ILE A 364 2.29 -30.97 8.80
N ALA A 365 2.49 -31.16 7.50
CA ALA A 365 3.77 -31.61 6.95
C ALA A 365 4.80 -30.48 6.91
N ILE A 366 6.06 -30.83 7.17
CA ILE A 366 7.21 -29.95 6.98
C ILE A 366 7.71 -30.13 5.55
N PHE A 367 7.70 -29.05 4.78
CA PHE A 367 8.15 -29.05 3.40
C PHE A 367 9.54 -28.43 3.27
N GLU A 368 10.30 -28.88 2.26
CA GLU A 368 11.53 -28.21 1.86
C GLU A 368 11.21 -26.89 1.16
N ASN A 369 10.19 -26.93 0.29
CA ASN A 369 9.75 -25.78 -0.49
C ASN A 369 8.25 -25.55 -0.34
N VAL A 370 7.89 -24.30 -0.12
CA VAL A 370 6.51 -23.81 -0.23
C VAL A 370 6.54 -22.73 -1.31
N PHE A 371 5.79 -22.93 -2.38
CA PHE A 371 5.69 -21.97 -3.48
C PHE A 371 4.25 -21.55 -3.71
N VAL A 372 4.10 -20.29 -4.11
CA VAL A 372 2.80 -19.69 -4.34
C VAL A 372 2.81 -18.91 -5.65
N ASP A 373 1.72 -19.02 -6.40
CA ASP A 373 1.36 -18.10 -7.47
C ASP A 373 -0.04 -17.57 -7.18
N ILE A 374 -0.10 -16.50 -6.37
CA ILE A 374 -1.35 -15.93 -5.84
C ILE A 374 -1.37 -14.42 -6.14
N GLY A 375 -2.50 -13.89 -6.62
CA GLY A 375 -2.82 -12.47 -6.56
C GLY A 375 -3.18 -11.80 -7.89
N ASP A 376 -3.89 -10.67 -7.76
CA ASP A 376 -4.33 -9.81 -8.84
C ASP A 376 -3.17 -8.96 -9.38
N ASN A 377 -2.77 -9.24 -10.61
CA ASN A 377 -1.94 -8.34 -11.40
C ASN A 377 -2.83 -7.48 -12.33
N GLN A 378 -3.96 -6.99 -11.82
CA GLN A 378 -4.90 -6.12 -12.56
C GLN A 378 -4.46 -4.64 -12.58
N SER A 379 -3.15 -4.36 -12.65
CA SER A 379 -2.72 -3.00 -12.98
C SER A 379 -2.83 -2.81 -14.50
N ILE A 380 -3.49 -1.72 -14.91
CA ILE A 380 -3.73 -1.35 -16.32
C ILE A 380 -2.41 -1.23 -17.11
N GLU A 381 -1.30 -0.99 -16.42
CA GLU A 381 0.05 -0.85 -16.99
C GLU A 381 0.70 -2.18 -17.44
N ASN A 382 0.10 -3.34 -17.15
CA ASN A 382 0.78 -4.64 -17.22
C ASN A 382 0.06 -5.74 -18.05
N ALA A 383 -0.76 -5.37 -19.04
CA ALA A 383 -1.56 -6.36 -19.79
C ALA A 383 -0.74 -7.42 -20.60
N LEU A 384 0.52 -7.13 -20.96
CA LEU A 384 1.45 -8.11 -21.59
C LEU A 384 2.43 -8.74 -20.58
N SER A 385 2.65 -8.10 -19.44
CA SER A 385 3.61 -8.55 -18.42
C SER A 385 3.00 -9.52 -17.42
N THR A 386 1.68 -9.65 -17.37
CA THR A 386 0.95 -10.51 -16.44
C THR A 386 1.13 -11.99 -16.71
N PHE A 387 0.64 -12.47 -17.85
CA PHE A 387 0.74 -13.88 -18.24
C PHE A 387 2.22 -14.32 -18.32
N SER A 388 3.07 -13.50 -18.92
CA SER A 388 4.51 -13.75 -19.01
C SER A 388 5.18 -13.82 -17.64
N SER A 389 4.76 -12.99 -16.66
CA SER A 389 5.27 -13.06 -15.29
C SER A 389 4.77 -14.31 -14.54
N HIS A 390 3.51 -14.68 -14.70
CA HIS A 390 2.97 -15.94 -14.17
C HIS A 390 3.69 -17.15 -14.76
N MET A 391 3.90 -17.19 -16.08
CA MET A 391 4.63 -18.27 -16.74
C MET A 391 6.10 -18.32 -16.31
N LYS A 392 6.75 -17.17 -16.14
CA LYS A 392 8.12 -17.12 -15.62
C LYS A 392 8.19 -17.68 -14.20
N ASN A 393 7.26 -17.29 -13.34
CA ASN A 393 7.16 -17.79 -11.96
C ASN A 393 6.89 -19.30 -11.94
N LEU A 394 5.90 -19.79 -12.68
CA LEU A 394 5.60 -21.22 -12.79
C LEU A 394 6.80 -22.01 -13.35
N SER A 395 7.51 -21.48 -14.35
CA SER A 395 8.72 -22.13 -14.87
C SER A 395 9.81 -22.27 -13.82
N GLU A 396 10.01 -21.25 -12.97
CA GLU A 396 10.95 -21.29 -11.86
C GLU A 396 10.48 -22.28 -10.78
N ILE A 397 9.20 -22.25 -10.41
CA ILE A 397 8.58 -23.18 -9.46
C ILE A 397 8.78 -24.62 -9.92
N MET A 398 8.45 -24.95 -11.17
CA MET A 398 8.59 -26.29 -11.73
C MET A 398 10.04 -26.79 -11.66
N ARG A 399 11.03 -25.93 -11.94
CA ARG A 399 12.46 -26.30 -11.87
C ARG A 399 12.93 -26.62 -10.46
N MET A 400 12.34 -25.99 -9.45
CA MET A 400 12.71 -26.16 -8.04
C MET A 400 11.84 -27.16 -7.29
N SER A 401 10.76 -27.64 -7.91
CA SER A 401 9.77 -28.49 -7.26
C SER A 401 10.22 -29.95 -7.21
N ASN A 402 9.92 -30.59 -6.08
CA ASN A 402 10.22 -31.98 -5.80
C ASN A 402 9.13 -32.61 -4.92
N ASN A 403 9.30 -33.86 -4.51
CA ASN A 403 8.35 -34.58 -3.67
C ASN A 403 8.16 -34.02 -2.25
N ASN A 404 9.00 -33.05 -1.83
CA ASN A 404 8.91 -32.31 -0.57
C ASN A 404 8.48 -30.85 -0.79
N THR A 405 7.65 -30.62 -1.81
CA THR A 405 7.17 -29.28 -2.18
C THR A 405 5.66 -29.14 -2.04
N LEU A 406 5.22 -28.05 -1.38
CA LEU A 406 3.83 -27.59 -1.34
C LEU A 406 3.63 -26.45 -2.34
N LEU A 407 2.62 -26.59 -3.19
CA LEU A 407 2.30 -25.66 -4.27
C LEU A 407 0.90 -25.09 -4.08
N LEU A 408 0.78 -23.76 -4.08
CA LEU A 408 -0.49 -23.05 -3.94
C LEU A 408 -0.70 -22.11 -5.13
N PHE A 409 -1.60 -22.49 -6.04
CA PHE A 409 -1.86 -21.74 -7.26
C PHE A 409 -3.26 -21.12 -7.23
N ASP A 410 -3.36 -19.83 -7.52
CA ASP A 410 -4.64 -19.15 -7.68
C ASP A 410 -4.92 -18.89 -9.16
N GLU A 411 -6.09 -19.33 -9.63
CA GLU A 411 -6.54 -19.18 -11.02
C GLU A 411 -5.55 -19.71 -12.06
N ILE A 412 -5.04 -20.94 -11.86
CA ILE A 412 -4.06 -21.53 -12.78
C ILE A 412 -4.62 -21.62 -14.22
N GLY A 413 -3.80 -21.17 -15.18
CA GLY A 413 -4.16 -21.10 -16.60
C GLY A 413 -4.90 -19.82 -17.02
N SER A 414 -5.19 -18.89 -16.10
CA SER A 414 -5.83 -17.63 -16.45
C SER A 414 -4.90 -16.70 -17.25
N GLY A 415 -5.47 -15.71 -17.95
CA GLY A 415 -4.71 -14.70 -18.72
C GLY A 415 -4.40 -15.03 -20.18
N THR A 416 -4.92 -16.13 -20.75
CA THR A 416 -4.83 -16.48 -22.18
C THR A 416 -6.16 -17.03 -22.73
N GLU A 417 -6.20 -17.48 -23.98
CA GLU A 417 -7.37 -18.17 -24.56
C GLU A 417 -7.77 -19.37 -23.67
N PRO A 418 -9.06 -19.53 -23.30
CA PRO A 418 -9.49 -20.56 -22.36
C PRO A 418 -9.04 -21.98 -22.69
N ASN A 419 -9.06 -22.38 -23.97
CA ASN A 419 -8.65 -23.73 -24.38
C ASN A 419 -7.14 -23.95 -24.19
N GLU A 420 -6.34 -22.98 -24.62
CA GLU A 420 -4.88 -23.02 -24.48
C GLU A 420 -4.47 -22.97 -23.01
N GLY A 421 -5.08 -22.06 -22.24
CA GLY A 421 -4.83 -21.90 -20.81
C GLY A 421 -5.18 -23.13 -20.00
N ALA A 422 -6.31 -23.78 -20.32
CA ALA A 422 -6.69 -25.04 -19.68
C ALA A 422 -5.74 -26.19 -20.02
N ALA A 423 -5.38 -26.35 -21.30
CA ALA A 423 -4.44 -27.39 -21.73
C ALA A 423 -3.07 -27.22 -21.05
N LEU A 424 -2.54 -26.01 -21.06
CA LEU A 424 -1.26 -25.69 -20.42
C LEU A 424 -1.30 -25.92 -18.91
N ALA A 425 -2.36 -25.50 -18.24
CA ALA A 425 -2.52 -25.71 -16.80
C ALA A 425 -2.59 -27.20 -16.43
N ILE A 426 -3.32 -28.01 -17.21
CA ILE A 426 -3.36 -29.47 -17.01
C ILE A 426 -1.96 -30.05 -17.14
N SER A 427 -1.22 -29.73 -18.21
CA SER A 427 0.14 -30.24 -18.41
C SER A 427 1.10 -29.82 -17.29
N ILE A 428 0.96 -28.59 -16.77
CA ILE A 428 1.76 -28.13 -15.63
C ILE A 428 1.40 -28.92 -14.36
N LEU A 429 0.10 -29.12 -14.09
CA LEU A 429 -0.36 -29.88 -12.93
C LEU A 429 0.11 -31.34 -12.99
N GLU A 430 0.09 -31.96 -14.17
CA GLU A 430 0.60 -33.31 -14.41
C GLU A 430 2.10 -33.40 -14.13
N GLU A 431 2.90 -32.49 -14.68
CA GLU A 431 4.36 -32.46 -14.44
C GLU A 431 4.69 -32.36 -12.95
N LEU A 432 4.01 -31.46 -12.23
CA LEU A 432 4.20 -31.26 -10.79
C LEU A 432 3.72 -32.46 -9.96
N TYR A 433 2.65 -33.13 -10.42
CA TYR A 433 2.18 -34.37 -9.84
C TYR A 433 3.23 -35.49 -10.01
N PHE A 434 3.80 -35.66 -11.20
CA PHE A 434 4.88 -36.64 -11.44
C PHE A 434 6.17 -36.33 -10.68
N ALA A 435 6.45 -35.05 -10.40
CA ALA A 435 7.50 -34.63 -9.49
C ALA A 435 7.21 -34.99 -8.01
N GLY A 436 6.00 -35.47 -7.70
CA GLY A 436 5.57 -35.88 -6.38
C GLY A 436 5.09 -34.74 -5.49
N CYS A 437 4.77 -33.57 -6.02
CA CYS A 437 4.38 -32.42 -5.21
C CYS A 437 3.01 -32.60 -4.53
N ILE A 438 2.76 -31.79 -3.51
CA ILE A 438 1.42 -31.56 -2.96
C ILE A 438 0.91 -30.24 -3.54
N THR A 439 -0.23 -30.29 -4.24
CA THR A 439 -0.73 -29.14 -4.99
C THR A 439 -2.14 -28.78 -4.58
N VAL A 440 -2.37 -27.50 -4.28
CA VAL A 440 -3.70 -26.92 -4.14
C VAL A 440 -3.84 -25.80 -5.15
N ALA A 441 -4.74 -25.96 -6.11
CA ALA A 441 -4.94 -24.99 -7.18
C ALA A 441 -6.39 -24.51 -7.22
N SER A 442 -6.61 -23.24 -7.50
CA SER A 442 -7.92 -22.69 -7.80
C SER A 442 -8.07 -22.50 -9.32
N THR A 443 -9.28 -22.71 -9.85
CA THR A 443 -9.53 -22.48 -11.29
C THR A 443 -10.99 -22.12 -11.57
N HIS A 444 -11.21 -21.55 -12.75
CA HIS A 444 -12.53 -21.30 -13.35
C HIS A 444 -12.79 -22.15 -14.60
N TYR A 445 -11.79 -22.88 -15.08
CA TYR A 445 -11.92 -23.67 -16.29
C TYR A 445 -12.58 -25.02 -16.01
N GLY A 446 -13.63 -25.32 -16.77
CA GLY A 446 -14.39 -26.55 -16.64
C GLY A 446 -13.58 -27.78 -17.05
N GLU A 447 -12.62 -27.61 -17.94
CA GLU A 447 -11.71 -28.62 -18.46
C GLU A 447 -10.78 -29.16 -17.36
N ILE A 448 -10.22 -28.28 -16.52
CA ILE A 448 -9.36 -28.67 -15.39
C ILE A 448 -10.20 -29.42 -14.34
N LYS A 449 -11.42 -28.93 -14.08
CA LYS A 449 -12.39 -29.61 -13.20
C LYS A 449 -12.73 -31.02 -13.71
N ARG A 450 -12.91 -31.18 -15.03
CA ARG A 450 -13.20 -32.49 -15.63
C ARG A 450 -12.00 -33.42 -15.54
N PHE A 451 -10.79 -32.90 -15.78
CA PHE A 451 -9.56 -33.65 -15.63
C PHE A 451 -9.41 -34.21 -14.20
N SER A 452 -9.66 -33.39 -13.17
CA SER A 452 -9.61 -33.86 -11.78
C SER A 452 -10.72 -34.84 -11.39
N GLU A 453 -11.84 -34.91 -12.11
CA GLU A 453 -12.86 -35.97 -11.92
C GLU A 453 -12.42 -37.30 -12.54
N MET A 454 -11.53 -37.27 -13.53
CA MET A 454 -11.08 -38.45 -14.28
C MET A 454 -9.78 -39.04 -13.71
N HIS A 455 -9.04 -38.29 -12.90
CA HIS A 455 -7.73 -38.70 -12.38
C HIS A 455 -7.82 -39.04 -10.89
N ASP A 456 -7.47 -40.27 -10.50
CA ASP A 456 -7.67 -40.79 -9.14
C ASP A 456 -6.96 -39.97 -8.04
N ASP A 457 -5.75 -39.50 -8.29
CA ASP A 457 -4.97 -38.68 -7.33
C ASP A 457 -5.30 -37.17 -7.35
N PHE A 458 -6.29 -36.75 -8.14
CA PHE A 458 -6.81 -35.38 -8.15
C PHE A 458 -8.20 -35.35 -7.51
N MET A 459 -8.45 -34.34 -6.71
CA MET A 459 -9.72 -34.18 -6.00
C MET A 459 -10.31 -32.81 -6.28
N ASN A 460 -11.62 -32.75 -6.46
CA ASN A 460 -12.34 -31.49 -6.57
C ASN A 460 -12.80 -30.98 -5.21
N ALA A 461 -12.79 -29.67 -5.06
CA ALA A 461 -13.48 -28.97 -4.00
C ALA A 461 -14.25 -27.78 -4.54
N ALA A 462 -15.28 -27.37 -3.79
CA ALA A 462 -16.07 -26.19 -4.10
C ALA A 462 -16.31 -25.36 -2.84
N MET A 463 -16.35 -24.04 -3.01
CA MET A 463 -16.81 -23.13 -1.96
C MET A 463 -18.33 -23.13 -1.89
N GLN A 464 -18.90 -23.29 -0.70
CA GLN A 464 -20.34 -23.21 -0.50
C GLN A 464 -20.86 -21.79 -0.72
N PHE A 465 -22.04 -21.72 -1.32
CA PHE A 465 -22.70 -20.50 -1.73
C PHE A 465 -24.19 -20.61 -1.40
N ASN A 466 -24.76 -19.55 -0.82
CA ASN A 466 -26.19 -19.50 -0.54
C ASN A 466 -26.95 -19.13 -1.81
N SER A 467 -27.70 -20.08 -2.37
CA SER A 467 -28.53 -19.88 -3.56
C SER A 467 -29.76 -19.01 -3.32
N GLU A 468 -30.09 -18.61 -2.10
CA GLU A 468 -31.21 -17.69 -1.87
C GLU A 468 -30.72 -16.25 -1.76
N THR A 469 -29.66 -16.02 -0.98
CA THR A 469 -29.14 -14.67 -0.67
C THR A 469 -28.05 -14.20 -1.63
N LEU A 470 -27.47 -15.10 -2.44
CA LEU A 470 -26.28 -14.85 -3.27
C LEU A 470 -24.99 -14.58 -2.47
N GLU A 471 -24.96 -14.94 -1.19
CA GLU A 471 -23.80 -14.69 -0.33
C GLU A 471 -22.88 -15.92 -0.25
N PRO A 472 -21.55 -15.71 -0.27
CA PRO A 472 -20.59 -16.79 -0.02
C PRO A 472 -20.67 -17.24 1.45
N LEU A 473 -20.68 -18.57 1.67
CA LEU A 473 -20.66 -19.15 3.02
C LEU A 473 -19.24 -19.40 3.54
N TYR A 474 -18.22 -19.13 2.71
CA TYR A 474 -16.80 -19.32 2.99
C TYR A 474 -16.41 -20.72 3.49
N LYS A 475 -17.23 -21.73 3.19
CA LYS A 475 -17.00 -23.12 3.61
C LYS A 475 -16.56 -23.96 2.42
N LEU A 476 -15.37 -24.56 2.54
CA LEU A 476 -14.84 -25.50 1.55
C LEU A 476 -15.53 -26.86 1.70
N VAL A 477 -15.95 -27.45 0.58
CA VAL A 477 -16.46 -28.83 0.54
C VAL A 477 -15.63 -29.63 -0.44
N ILE A 478 -14.89 -30.61 0.10
CA ILE A 478 -14.06 -31.55 -0.66
C ILE A 478 -14.94 -32.66 -1.23
N GLY A 479 -14.60 -33.15 -2.43
CA GLY A 479 -15.34 -34.17 -3.17
C GLY A 479 -16.59 -33.65 -3.87
N LYS A 480 -16.83 -32.33 -3.86
CA LYS A 480 -17.92 -31.71 -4.61
C LYS A 480 -17.39 -30.77 -5.68
N SER A 481 -18.04 -30.89 -6.81
CA SER A 481 -17.88 -30.06 -7.99
C SER A 481 -18.94 -28.96 -7.96
N GLY A 482 -18.55 -27.68 -7.92
CA GLY A 482 -19.49 -26.56 -7.99
C GLY A 482 -20.11 -26.44 -9.38
N GLU A 483 -21.41 -26.17 -9.49
CA GLU A 483 -22.03 -25.78 -10.76
C GLU A 483 -21.76 -24.31 -11.08
N SER A 484 -21.49 -23.99 -12.35
CA SER A 484 -21.33 -22.62 -12.82
C SER A 484 -22.68 -21.89 -12.79
N ASN A 485 -22.97 -21.20 -11.69
CA ASN A 485 -24.25 -20.53 -11.44
C ASN A 485 -24.47 -19.22 -12.23
N ALA A 486 -23.68 -18.94 -13.29
CA ALA A 486 -23.69 -17.65 -13.98
C ALA A 486 -25.07 -17.26 -14.55
N LEU A 487 -25.76 -18.20 -15.23
CA LEU A 487 -27.11 -17.95 -15.77
C LEU A 487 -28.16 -17.75 -14.67
N TRP A 488 -28.00 -18.48 -13.56
CA TRP A 488 -28.90 -18.39 -12.43
C TRP A 488 -28.71 -17.06 -11.66
N ILE A 489 -27.46 -16.59 -11.50
CA ILE A 489 -27.15 -15.26 -10.96
C ILE A 489 -27.70 -14.17 -11.89
N ALA A 490 -27.50 -14.30 -13.21
CA ALA A 490 -28.04 -13.36 -14.19
C ALA A 490 -29.57 -13.26 -14.11
N ASN A 491 -30.28 -14.38 -13.87
CA ASN A 491 -31.71 -14.38 -13.60
C ASN A 491 -32.09 -13.55 -12.37
N LYS A 492 -31.41 -13.77 -11.24
CA LYS A 492 -31.59 -12.98 -10.02
C LYS A 492 -31.28 -11.49 -10.22
N MET A 493 -30.33 -11.16 -11.10
CA MET A 493 -30.00 -9.78 -11.49
C MET A 493 -30.96 -9.18 -12.53
N SER A 494 -32.13 -9.80 -12.74
CA SER A 494 -33.17 -9.32 -13.65
C SER A 494 -32.73 -9.22 -15.12
N VAL A 495 -31.76 -10.04 -15.53
CA VAL A 495 -31.49 -10.24 -16.97
C VAL A 495 -32.73 -10.87 -17.59
N LYS A 496 -33.20 -10.29 -18.70
CA LYS A 496 -34.46 -10.71 -19.34
C LYS A 496 -34.42 -12.20 -19.70
N GLU A 497 -35.49 -12.93 -19.38
CA GLU A 497 -35.59 -14.38 -19.57
C GLU A 497 -35.20 -14.86 -20.98
N HIS A 498 -35.58 -14.12 -22.03
CA HIS A 498 -35.24 -14.49 -23.41
C HIS A 498 -33.73 -14.45 -23.70
N VAL A 499 -32.96 -13.63 -22.98
CA VAL A 499 -31.49 -13.59 -23.06
C VAL A 499 -30.90 -14.82 -22.38
N LEU A 500 -31.41 -15.18 -21.21
CA LEU A 500 -30.98 -16.37 -20.47
C LEU A 500 -31.26 -17.65 -21.25
N LYS A 501 -32.45 -17.75 -21.85
CA LYS A 501 -32.83 -18.88 -22.70
C LYS A 501 -31.89 -19.03 -23.90
N ARG A 502 -31.59 -17.94 -24.61
CA ARG A 502 -30.61 -17.96 -25.72
C ARG A 502 -29.22 -18.32 -25.24
N ALA A 503 -28.77 -17.79 -24.11
CA ALA A 503 -27.46 -18.13 -23.56
C ALA A 503 -27.36 -19.63 -23.24
N LYS A 504 -28.45 -20.23 -22.71
CA LYS A 504 -28.53 -21.68 -22.47
C LYS A 504 -28.51 -22.50 -23.77
N GLU A 505 -29.19 -22.04 -24.82
CA GLU A 505 -29.15 -22.66 -26.15
C GLU A 505 -27.71 -22.61 -26.71
N TYR A 506 -27.07 -21.43 -26.70
CA TYR A 506 -25.69 -21.26 -27.18
C TYR A 506 -24.67 -22.11 -26.43
N MET A 507 -24.84 -22.33 -25.12
CA MET A 507 -23.97 -23.23 -24.35
C MET A 507 -24.05 -24.69 -24.82
N GLY A 508 -25.21 -25.14 -25.33
CA GLY A 508 -25.42 -26.52 -25.74
C GLY A 508 -24.94 -26.81 -27.17
N ASN A 509 -25.31 -25.96 -28.13
CA ASN A 509 -25.09 -26.22 -29.56
C ASN A 509 -24.10 -25.25 -30.25
N LYS A 510 -23.73 -24.15 -29.58
CA LYS A 510 -22.89 -23.07 -30.15
C LYS A 510 -23.47 -22.45 -31.43
N GLU A 511 -24.79 -22.54 -31.66
CA GLU A 511 -25.46 -21.93 -32.82
C GLU A 511 -25.87 -20.49 -32.50
N TYR A 512 -25.02 -19.54 -32.87
CA TYR A 512 -25.27 -18.13 -32.61
C TYR A 512 -26.27 -17.52 -33.60
N ALA A 513 -27.20 -16.69 -33.11
CA ALA A 513 -28.07 -15.92 -33.98
C ALA A 513 -27.27 -14.86 -34.75
N LEU A 514 -27.12 -15.04 -36.06
CA LEU A 514 -26.40 -14.14 -36.97
C LEU A 514 -27.30 -13.10 -37.65
N GLU A 515 -28.59 -13.07 -37.28
CA GLU A 515 -29.57 -12.15 -37.84
C GLU A 515 -29.16 -10.69 -37.60
N LYS A 516 -29.10 -9.90 -38.67
CA LYS A 516 -28.83 -8.47 -38.56
C LYS A 516 -30.06 -7.76 -38.02
N VAL A 517 -29.83 -6.69 -37.25
CA VAL A 517 -30.91 -5.81 -36.81
C VAL A 517 -31.65 -5.29 -38.05
N ASN A 518 -32.97 -5.44 -38.07
CA ASN A 518 -33.81 -4.90 -39.12
C ASN A 518 -33.49 -3.41 -39.32
N GLU A 519 -33.25 -2.99 -40.57
CA GLU A 519 -32.91 -1.60 -40.89
C GLU A 519 -33.91 -0.58 -40.33
N SER A 520 -35.17 -0.96 -40.16
CA SER A 520 -36.23 -0.12 -39.59
C SER A 520 -36.05 0.16 -38.09
N LYS A 521 -35.31 -0.68 -37.37
CA LYS A 521 -34.97 -0.50 -35.94
C LYS A 521 -33.64 0.23 -35.74
N ILE A 522 -32.83 0.34 -36.80
CA ILE A 522 -31.59 1.12 -36.79
C ILE A 522 -31.98 2.58 -36.95
N ARG A 523 -31.56 3.43 -36.00
CA ARG A 523 -31.72 4.89 -36.13
C ARG A 523 -30.93 5.34 -37.36
N LYS A 524 -31.65 5.63 -38.45
CA LYS A 524 -31.06 6.30 -39.62
C LYS A 524 -30.84 7.78 -39.26
N PRO A 525 -29.73 8.41 -39.67
CA PRO A 525 -29.56 9.84 -39.52
C PRO A 525 -30.78 10.53 -40.16
N LYS A 526 -31.38 11.48 -39.44
CA LYS A 526 -32.43 12.33 -40.00
C LYS A 526 -31.81 13.15 -41.13
N PHE A 527 -31.93 12.67 -42.36
CA PHE A 527 -31.84 13.55 -43.51
C PHE A 527 -33.02 14.50 -43.41
N VAL A 528 -32.74 15.77 -43.14
CA VAL A 528 -33.72 16.84 -43.38
C VAL A 528 -34.00 16.78 -44.88
N GLN A 529 -35.15 16.22 -45.24
CA GLN A 529 -35.66 16.35 -46.59
C GLN A 529 -35.91 17.84 -46.82
N GLU A 530 -35.05 18.49 -47.61
CA GLU A 530 -35.50 19.64 -48.39
C GLU A 530 -36.77 19.19 -49.12
N LYS A 531 -37.89 19.83 -48.80
CA LYS A 531 -39.09 19.75 -49.63
C LYS A 531 -38.63 20.08 -51.05
N ARG A 532 -38.69 19.10 -51.96
CA ARG A 532 -38.71 19.38 -53.39
C ARG A 532 -40.00 20.14 -53.68
N GLU A 533 -39.96 21.46 -53.52
CA GLU A 533 -40.93 22.36 -54.13
C GLU A 533 -40.82 22.17 -55.64
N SER A 534 -41.91 21.73 -56.27
CA SER A 534 -42.04 21.66 -57.72
C SER A 534 -41.88 23.08 -58.28
N HIS A 535 -40.70 23.42 -58.78
CA HIS A 535 -40.48 24.68 -59.48
C HIS A 535 -41.02 24.53 -60.90
N TYR A 536 -42.06 25.29 -61.24
CA TYR A 536 -42.58 25.38 -62.61
C TYR A 536 -41.54 26.10 -63.50
N GLU A 537 -41.30 25.59 -64.71
CA GLU A 537 -40.44 26.24 -65.70
C GLU A 537 -41.23 27.30 -66.46
N TYR A 538 -41.07 28.56 -66.05
CA TYR A 538 -41.70 29.71 -66.67
C TYR A 538 -41.20 29.94 -68.10
N LYS A 539 -42.14 30.14 -69.03
CA LYS A 539 -41.89 30.39 -70.45
C LYS A 539 -42.24 31.82 -70.82
N ILE A 540 -41.64 32.31 -71.92
CA ILE A 540 -41.94 33.63 -72.47
C ILE A 540 -43.43 33.72 -72.79
N GLY A 541 -44.09 34.79 -72.31
CA GLY A 541 -45.53 35.01 -72.44
C GLY A 541 -46.37 34.47 -71.27
N ASP A 542 -45.79 33.75 -70.30
CA ASP A 542 -46.52 33.32 -69.11
C ASP A 542 -46.91 34.54 -68.27
N ARG A 543 -48.16 34.58 -67.80
CA ARG A 543 -48.62 35.59 -66.85
C ARG A 543 -48.35 35.11 -65.44
N VAL A 544 -47.59 35.89 -64.69
CA VAL A 544 -47.11 35.55 -63.36
C VAL A 544 -47.52 36.62 -62.36
N ASN A 545 -47.96 36.20 -61.18
CA ASN A 545 -48.19 37.08 -60.05
C ASN A 545 -46.86 37.37 -59.35
N LEU A 546 -46.54 38.66 -59.20
CA LEU A 546 -45.39 39.15 -58.47
C LEU A 546 -45.76 39.24 -56.99
N LEU A 547 -45.25 38.32 -56.17
CA LEU A 547 -45.59 38.23 -54.75
C LEU A 547 -45.22 39.50 -53.96
N ASP A 548 -44.22 40.25 -54.43
CA ASP A 548 -43.77 41.50 -53.81
C ASP A 548 -44.68 42.71 -54.15
N HIS A 549 -45.48 42.62 -55.22
CA HIS A 549 -46.29 43.74 -55.73
C HIS A 549 -47.80 43.48 -55.71
N ASP A 550 -48.22 42.24 -55.42
CA ASP A 550 -49.62 41.78 -55.48
C ASP A 550 -50.33 42.17 -56.79
N ASP A 551 -49.56 42.14 -57.88
CA ASP A 551 -49.99 42.45 -59.24
C ASP A 551 -49.30 41.52 -60.24
N PHE A 552 -49.76 41.51 -61.49
CA PHE A 552 -49.33 40.56 -62.51
C PHE A 552 -48.36 41.18 -63.52
N GLY A 553 -47.41 40.38 -63.97
CA GLY A 553 -46.52 40.71 -65.07
C GLY A 553 -46.41 39.55 -66.07
N ILE A 554 -45.76 39.80 -67.21
CA ILE A 554 -45.60 38.80 -68.27
C ILE A 554 -44.12 38.43 -68.39
N ILE A 555 -43.80 37.14 -68.41
CA ILE A 555 -42.41 36.68 -68.57
C ILE A 555 -41.90 37.10 -69.95
N TYR A 556 -40.83 37.89 -69.96
CA TYR A 556 -40.11 38.31 -71.16
C TYR A 556 -38.89 37.43 -71.44
N LYS A 557 -38.18 37.01 -70.39
CA LYS A 557 -36.99 36.15 -70.49
C LYS A 557 -37.06 35.03 -69.48
N GLU A 558 -36.79 33.82 -69.97
CA GLU A 558 -36.75 32.59 -69.17
C GLU A 558 -35.63 32.62 -68.13
N LYS A 559 -35.68 31.64 -67.23
CA LYS A 559 -34.83 31.55 -66.05
C LYS A 559 -33.35 31.48 -66.44
N ASP A 560 -32.53 32.29 -65.78
CA ASP A 560 -31.07 32.21 -65.90
C ASP A 560 -30.44 31.19 -64.93
N ASN A 561 -29.10 31.12 -64.94
CA ASN A 561 -28.34 30.21 -64.07
C ASN A 561 -28.43 30.58 -62.57
N PHE A 562 -28.89 31.79 -62.24
CA PHE A 562 -29.07 32.28 -60.87
C PHE A 562 -30.54 32.23 -60.40
N TYR A 563 -31.41 31.56 -61.17
CA TYR A 563 -32.84 31.41 -60.87
C TYR A 563 -33.65 32.70 -60.94
N ASN A 564 -33.21 33.67 -61.74
CA ASN A 564 -33.95 34.89 -62.03
C ASN A 564 -34.63 34.82 -63.39
N VAL A 565 -35.81 35.40 -63.50
CA VAL A 565 -36.54 35.63 -64.76
C VAL A 565 -36.72 37.12 -64.97
N VAL A 566 -36.90 37.55 -66.23
CA VAL A 566 -37.24 38.95 -66.53
C VAL A 566 -38.74 39.02 -66.81
N VAL A 567 -39.44 39.83 -66.03
CA VAL A 567 -40.88 40.06 -66.12
C VAL A 567 -41.12 41.47 -66.67
N TYR A 568 -41.96 41.59 -67.68
CA TYR A 568 -42.49 42.86 -68.16
C TYR A 568 -43.67 43.26 -67.27
N TYR A 569 -43.50 44.36 -66.54
CA TYR A 569 -44.47 44.86 -65.57
C TYR A 569 -44.55 46.38 -65.66
N ASN A 570 -45.75 46.94 -65.78
CA ASN A 570 -46.01 48.39 -65.87
C ASN A 570 -45.15 49.17 -66.89
N GLY A 571 -44.81 48.54 -68.02
CA GLY A 571 -44.06 49.18 -69.10
C GLY A 571 -42.54 49.01 -69.02
N GLU A 572 -42.01 48.40 -67.95
CA GLU A 572 -40.58 48.19 -67.71
C GLU A 572 -40.23 46.69 -67.58
N PHE A 573 -38.96 46.35 -67.76
CA PHE A 573 -38.43 45.00 -67.60
C PHE A 573 -37.75 44.86 -66.23
N VAL A 574 -38.30 44.01 -65.37
CA VAL A 574 -37.82 43.80 -64.00
C VAL A 574 -37.28 42.39 -63.85
N GLU A 575 -36.08 42.25 -63.27
CA GLU A 575 -35.47 40.96 -62.96
C GLU A 575 -35.93 40.48 -61.57
N VAL A 576 -36.57 39.31 -61.50
CA VAL A 576 -37.18 38.78 -60.29
C VAL A 576 -36.81 37.32 -60.10
N ASN A 577 -36.50 36.92 -58.88
CA ASN A 577 -36.19 35.52 -58.56
C ASN A 577 -37.47 34.66 -58.64
N VAL A 578 -37.37 33.45 -59.19
CA VAL A 578 -38.52 32.54 -59.38
C VAL A 578 -39.29 32.21 -58.09
N LYS A 579 -38.66 32.34 -56.91
CA LYS A 579 -39.33 32.15 -55.61
C LYS A 579 -40.29 33.27 -55.24
N ARG A 580 -40.19 34.42 -55.90
CA ARG A 580 -41.02 35.61 -55.65
C ARG A 580 -42.14 35.78 -56.67
N ILE A 581 -42.34 34.78 -57.52
CA ILE A 581 -43.42 34.76 -58.50
C ILE A 581 -44.17 33.43 -58.46
N THR A 582 -45.43 33.47 -58.85
CA THR A 582 -46.26 32.28 -59.05
C THR A 582 -46.95 32.36 -60.40
N LEU A 583 -47.08 31.24 -61.09
CA LEU A 583 -47.79 31.19 -62.36
C LEU A 583 -49.28 31.49 -62.12
N GLU A 584 -49.80 32.49 -62.82
CA GLU A 584 -51.23 32.78 -62.82
C GLU A 584 -51.89 32.02 -63.99
N VAL A 585 -51.38 32.20 -65.21
CA VAL A 585 -51.86 31.52 -66.42
C VAL A 585 -50.70 31.29 -67.40
N ALA A 586 -50.62 30.11 -68.00
CA ALA A 586 -49.59 29.78 -68.98
C ALA A 586 -49.84 30.47 -70.34
N ALA A 587 -48.78 30.82 -71.05
CA ALA A 587 -48.83 31.50 -72.35
C ALA A 587 -49.71 30.75 -73.37
N LYS A 588 -49.67 29.41 -73.35
CA LYS A 588 -50.47 28.55 -74.24
C LYS A 588 -51.97 28.67 -74.05
N GLU A 589 -52.42 29.12 -72.88
CA GLU A 589 -53.83 29.32 -72.57
C GLU A 589 -54.28 30.76 -72.85
N LEU A 590 -53.33 31.72 -72.82
CA LEU A 590 -53.58 33.13 -73.08
C LEU A 590 -53.59 33.50 -74.56
N TYR A 591 -52.79 32.81 -75.38
CA TYR A 591 -52.55 33.19 -76.77
C TYR A 591 -52.82 32.02 -77.75
N PRO A 592 -53.48 32.27 -78.89
CA PRO A 592 -53.72 31.24 -79.90
C PRO A 592 -52.41 30.74 -80.55
N GLU A 593 -52.42 29.51 -81.07
CA GLU A 593 -51.27 28.95 -81.77
C GLU A 593 -50.85 29.83 -82.97
N GLY A 594 -49.57 30.20 -83.00
CA GLY A 594 -48.99 31.09 -84.03
C GLY A 594 -49.00 32.59 -83.70
N TYR A 595 -49.44 32.99 -82.50
CA TYR A 595 -49.39 34.38 -82.04
C TYR A 595 -47.94 34.86 -81.78
N ASP A 596 -47.55 36.00 -82.35
CA ASP A 596 -46.21 36.57 -82.14
C ASP A 596 -46.13 37.29 -80.78
N LEU A 597 -45.52 36.62 -79.81
CA LEU A 597 -45.39 37.09 -78.43
C LEU A 597 -44.52 38.36 -78.31
N ASN A 598 -43.67 38.68 -79.29
CA ASN A 598 -42.90 39.92 -79.28
C ASN A 598 -43.79 41.18 -79.33
N THR A 599 -45.01 41.03 -79.85
CA THR A 599 -46.00 42.12 -79.91
C THR A 599 -46.51 42.58 -78.54
N LEU A 600 -46.25 41.81 -77.48
CA LEU A 600 -46.63 42.13 -76.09
C LEU A 600 -45.68 43.14 -75.44
N PHE A 601 -44.47 43.31 -75.97
CA PHE A 601 -43.38 44.01 -75.28
C PHE A 601 -42.87 45.27 -76.02
N VAL A 602 -43.49 45.64 -77.15
CA VAL A 602 -43.04 46.72 -78.05
C VAL A 602 -44.19 47.66 -78.43
N ASP A 603 -43.99 48.97 -78.31
CA ASP A 603 -45.01 49.99 -78.61
C ASP A 603 -45.36 50.06 -80.12
N TYR A 604 -46.62 50.40 -80.44
CA TYR A 604 -47.17 50.37 -81.82
C TYR A 604 -46.37 51.24 -82.81
N LYS A 605 -45.73 52.31 -82.32
CA LYS A 605 -44.88 53.20 -83.13
C LYS A 605 -43.58 52.53 -83.61
N GLU A 606 -42.96 51.68 -82.78
CA GLU A 606 -41.73 50.96 -83.14
C GLU A 606 -42.03 49.81 -84.10
N ARG A 607 -43.16 49.11 -83.88
CA ARG A 607 -43.69 48.09 -84.80
C ARG A 607 -43.93 48.61 -86.21
N LYS A 608 -44.60 49.76 -86.36
CA LYS A 608 -44.83 50.37 -87.68
C LYS A 608 -43.52 50.75 -88.36
N MET A 609 -42.52 51.19 -87.60
CA MET A 609 -41.22 51.59 -88.13
C MET A 609 -40.39 50.38 -88.59
N GLN A 610 -40.34 49.28 -87.83
CA GLN A 610 -39.69 48.02 -88.24
C GLN A 610 -40.39 47.38 -89.45
N HIS A 611 -41.72 47.33 -89.44
CA HIS A 611 -42.48 46.73 -90.54
C HIS A 611 -42.43 47.58 -91.84
N ASP A 612 -42.27 48.91 -91.74
CA ASP A 612 -41.99 49.81 -92.88
C ASP A 612 -40.54 49.67 -93.39
N ILE A 613 -39.58 49.29 -92.54
CA ILE A 613 -38.18 49.01 -92.91
C ILE A 613 -38.07 47.68 -93.65
N GLU A 614 -38.71 46.61 -93.16
CA GLU A 614 -38.71 45.29 -93.80
C GLU A 614 -39.41 45.29 -95.17
N ARG A 615 -40.39 46.19 -95.38
CA ARG A 615 -41.04 46.41 -96.69
C ARG A 615 -40.29 47.37 -97.63
N GLY A 616 -39.12 47.88 -97.23
CA GLY A 616 -38.26 48.71 -98.08
C GLY A 616 -38.72 50.18 -98.25
N SER A 617 -39.47 50.74 -97.30
CA SER A 617 -39.95 52.13 -97.39
C SER A 617 -38.79 53.14 -97.35
N LYS A 618 -38.59 53.88 -98.47
CA LYS A 618 -37.62 54.99 -98.56
C LYS A 618 -37.84 56.08 -97.50
N LYS A 619 -39.05 56.19 -96.93
CA LYS A 619 -39.41 57.21 -95.94
C LYS A 619 -38.89 56.86 -94.53
N ALA A 620 -38.85 55.58 -94.17
CA ALA A 620 -38.32 55.09 -92.89
C ALA A 620 -36.78 55.18 -92.86
N LEU A 621 -36.11 54.75 -93.95
CA LEU A 621 -34.65 54.87 -94.10
C LEU A 621 -34.15 56.32 -94.01
N ARG A 622 -34.89 57.29 -94.58
CA ARG A 622 -34.56 58.72 -94.44
C ARG A 622 -34.70 59.24 -93.02
N LYS A 623 -35.60 58.69 -92.21
CA LYS A 623 -35.82 59.09 -90.81
C LYS A 623 -34.65 58.64 -89.93
N ILE A 624 -34.18 57.41 -90.12
CA ILE A 624 -32.99 56.85 -89.47
C ILE A 624 -31.72 57.61 -89.88
N GLN A 625 -31.54 57.93 -91.18
CA GLN A 625 -30.40 58.76 -91.60
C GLN A 625 -30.44 60.16 -90.97
N LYS A 626 -31.62 60.71 -90.69
CA LYS A 626 -31.78 61.99 -90.00
C LYS A 626 -31.40 61.89 -88.52
N GLU A 627 -31.78 60.81 -87.83
CA GLU A 627 -31.41 60.56 -86.42
C GLU A 627 -29.92 60.23 -86.27
N ILE A 628 -29.33 59.45 -87.17
CA ILE A 628 -27.88 59.17 -87.18
C ILE A 628 -27.06 60.44 -87.44
N ARG A 629 -27.57 61.38 -88.28
CA ARG A 629 -26.94 62.71 -88.45
C ARG A 629 -27.15 63.64 -87.25
N LYS A 630 -28.19 63.43 -86.44
CA LYS A 630 -28.45 64.22 -85.23
C LYS A 630 -27.61 63.76 -84.04
N ASN A 631 -27.22 62.48 -84.00
CA ASN A 631 -26.37 61.88 -82.96
C ASN A 631 -24.86 61.87 -83.30
N ARG A 632 -24.45 62.54 -84.40
CA ARG A 632 -23.04 62.75 -84.79
C ARG A 632 -22.63 64.24 -84.79
N GLY A 633 -23.37 65.08 -84.07
CA GLY A 633 -23.08 66.49 -83.82
C GLY A 633 -22.98 66.77 -82.34
#